data_AF-A0A925HYK5-F1
#
_entry.id   AF-A0A925HYK5-F1
#
_cell.length_a   1.000
_cell.length_b   1.000
_cell.length_c   1.000
_cell.angle_alpha   90.00
_cell.angle_beta   90.00
_cell.angle_gamma   90.00
#
_symmetry.space_group_name_H-M   'P 1'
#
loop_
_entity.id
_entity.type
_entity.pdbx_description
1 polymer ?
#
loop_
_entity_poly.entity_id
_entity_poly.type
_entity_poly.pdbx_seq_one_letter_code
_entity_poly.pdbx_strand_id
1 'polypeptide(L)'
;MSIPARRDSPARLRPPHVLRAGGPHAFIGLSKIRATSAMDGVPLAERRSELKCGIAVLDLRNVQTTTFLEFQTAVEEIFDVQLLSGLRFPEVIGFQQETLHHTFIVPREQAQSGR
;
A
#
# COMPACT_ATOMS: atom_id res chain seq x y z
N MET A 1 -1.89 13.69 -36.44
CA MET A 1 -1.91 12.34 -35.83
C MET A 1 -2.10 12.53 -34.34
N SER A 2 -3.34 12.47 -33.86
CA SER A 2 -3.71 12.85 -32.49
C SER A 2 -3.56 11.64 -31.57
N ILE A 3 -2.72 11.73 -30.55
CA ILE A 3 -2.62 10.72 -29.50
C ILE A 3 -3.91 10.82 -28.66
N PRO A 4 -4.74 9.77 -28.57
CA PRO A 4 -5.96 9.86 -27.77
C PRO A 4 -5.57 10.00 -26.31
N ALA A 5 -5.96 11.11 -25.68
CA ALA A 5 -5.84 11.30 -24.25
C ALA A 5 -6.67 10.22 -23.55
N ARG A 6 -6.00 9.21 -22.97
CA ARG A 6 -6.63 8.27 -22.06
C ARG A 6 -7.20 9.09 -20.90
N ARG A 7 -8.50 8.96 -20.69
CA ARG A 7 -9.19 9.57 -19.55
C ARG A 7 -8.77 8.80 -18.29
N ASP A 8 -7.60 9.15 -17.76
CA ASP A 8 -7.11 8.60 -16.50
C ASP A 8 -8.02 9.11 -15.38
N SER A 9 -8.91 8.23 -14.94
CA SER A 9 -9.63 8.45 -13.70
C SER A 9 -8.59 8.42 -12.58
N PRO A 10 -8.48 9.45 -11.72
CA PRO A 10 -7.56 9.41 -10.59
C PRO A 10 -7.86 8.14 -9.79
N ALA A 11 -6.81 7.36 -9.51
CA ALA A 11 -6.94 6.09 -8.80
C ALA A 11 -7.72 6.36 -7.51
N ARG A 12 -8.97 5.89 -7.46
CA ARG A 12 -9.83 6.07 -6.29
C ARG A 12 -9.19 5.26 -5.16
N LEU A 13 -8.55 5.95 -4.23
CA LEU A 13 -7.88 5.33 -3.09
C LEU A 13 -8.93 4.53 -2.32
N ARG A 14 -8.70 3.22 -2.21
CA ARG A 14 -9.57 2.34 -1.42
C ARG A 14 -9.20 2.49 0.06
N PRO A 15 -10.11 2.15 0.99
CA PRO A 15 -9.75 2.07 2.40
C PRO A 15 -8.49 1.20 2.59
N PRO A 16 -7.67 1.50 3.60
CA PRO A 16 -6.39 0.84 3.77
C PRO A 16 -6.58 -0.65 4.06
N HIS A 17 -5.88 -1.46 3.28
CA HIS A 17 -5.83 -2.91 3.43
C HIS A 17 -4.40 -3.38 3.28
N VAL A 18 -3.89 -4.09 4.28
CA VAL A 18 -2.56 -4.71 4.22
C VAL A 18 -2.49 -5.93 3.28
N LEU A 19 -3.59 -6.28 2.60
CA LEU A 19 -3.66 -7.37 1.63
C LEU A 19 -4.31 -6.87 0.33
N ARG A 20 -3.65 -7.15 -0.79
CA ARG A 20 -4.19 -6.84 -2.12
C ARG A 20 -3.92 -7.96 -3.12
N ALA A 21 -4.96 -8.44 -3.79
CA ALA A 21 -4.81 -9.41 -4.88
C ALA A 21 -4.73 -8.71 -6.25
N GLY A 22 -3.90 -9.26 -7.14
CA GLY A 22 -3.74 -8.82 -8.53
C GLY A 22 -3.38 -10.00 -9.43
N GLY A 23 -4.33 -10.43 -10.27
CA GLY A 23 -4.17 -11.65 -11.08
C GLY A 23 -3.96 -12.87 -10.16
N PRO A 24 -2.97 -13.75 -10.45
CA PRO A 24 -2.69 -14.93 -9.64
C PRO A 24 -1.85 -14.65 -8.39
N HIS A 25 -1.57 -13.38 -8.05
CA HIS A 25 -0.70 -13.03 -6.94
C HIS A 25 -1.45 -12.25 -5.85
N ALA A 26 -1.04 -12.44 -4.59
CA ALA A 26 -1.42 -11.59 -3.46
C ALA A 26 -0.19 -10.87 -2.90
N PHE A 27 -0.37 -9.59 -2.61
CA PHE A 27 0.62 -8.70 -2.01
C PHE A 27 0.20 -8.42 -0.58
N ILE A 28 1.09 -8.72 0.37
CA ILE A 28 0.82 -8.70 1.81
C ILE A 28 1.80 -7.75 2.47
N GLY A 29 1.30 -6.71 3.12
CA GLY A 29 2.04 -5.82 3.99
C GLY A 29 2.30 -6.50 5.33
N LEU A 30 3.59 -6.64 5.67
CA LEU A 30 4.06 -7.14 6.94
C LEU A 30 4.62 -5.99 7.76
N SER A 31 4.31 -5.99 9.05
CA SER A 31 4.74 -4.99 10.02
C SER A 31 5.44 -5.69 11.19
N LYS A 32 6.43 -5.02 11.78
CA LYS A 32 7.05 -5.47 13.03
C LYS A 32 6.11 -5.16 14.20
N ILE A 33 6.17 -5.97 15.25
CA ILE A 33 5.46 -5.66 16.50
C ILE A 33 6.20 -4.50 17.18
N ARG A 34 5.52 -3.36 17.36
CA ARG A 34 6.05 -2.20 18.08
C ARG A 34 6.39 -2.57 19.54
N ALA A 35 7.37 -1.90 20.12
CA ALA A 35 7.73 -2.09 21.53
C ALA A 35 6.57 -1.76 22.49
N THR A 36 5.74 -0.78 22.12
CA THR A 36 4.56 -0.35 22.89
C THR A 36 3.28 -1.10 22.52
N SER A 37 3.38 -2.16 21.73
CA SER A 37 2.20 -2.92 21.29
C SER A 37 1.60 -3.70 22.46
N ALA A 38 0.27 -3.73 22.56
CA ALA A 38 -0.45 -4.62 23.48
C ALA A 38 -0.31 -6.12 23.13
N MET A 39 0.46 -6.47 22.09
CA MET A 39 0.76 -7.83 21.66
C MET A 39 1.88 -8.50 22.49
N ASP A 40 2.22 -7.97 23.66
CA ASP A 40 3.16 -8.65 24.56
C ASP A 40 2.59 -9.99 25.05
N GLY A 41 3.44 -11.02 25.10
CA GLY A 41 3.08 -12.37 25.54
C GLY A 41 2.49 -13.28 24.47
N VAL A 42 2.34 -12.84 23.21
CA VAL A 42 2.02 -13.76 22.10
C VAL A 42 3.30 -14.47 21.62
N PRO A 43 3.23 -15.74 21.16
CA PRO A 43 4.43 -16.48 20.72
C PRO A 43 5.25 -15.75 19.63
N LEU A 44 4.56 -14.99 18.76
CA LEU A 44 5.21 -14.20 17.72
C LEU A 44 6.11 -13.08 18.31
N ALA A 45 5.77 -12.55 19.49
CA ALA A 45 6.55 -11.52 20.17
C ALA A 45 7.86 -12.06 20.78
N GLU A 46 7.96 -13.37 21.04
CA GLU A 46 9.21 -13.99 21.51
C GLU A 46 10.31 -13.95 20.45
N ARG A 47 9.93 -13.88 19.17
CA ARG A 47 10.82 -13.83 18.00
C ARG A 47 10.84 -12.45 17.34
N ARG A 48 10.68 -11.38 18.14
CA ARG A 48 10.64 -9.97 17.67
C ARG A 48 11.79 -9.59 16.75
N SER A 49 13.01 -10.08 17.03
CA SER A 49 14.21 -9.80 16.22
C SER A 49 14.17 -10.42 14.82
N GLU A 50 13.33 -11.44 14.62
CA GLU A 50 13.16 -12.14 13.34
C GLU A 50 12.03 -11.55 12.49
N LEU A 51 11.22 -10.64 13.06
CA LEU A 51 10.11 -10.02 12.35
C LEU A 51 10.61 -9.06 11.27
N LYS A 52 9.97 -9.14 10.11
CA LYS A 52 10.30 -8.34 8.93
C LYS A 52 9.19 -7.33 8.65
N CYS A 53 9.59 -6.12 8.29
CA CYS A 53 8.69 -5.12 7.72
C CYS A 53 8.90 -5.12 6.21
N GLY A 54 7.82 -5.25 5.43
CA GLY A 54 7.98 -5.41 3.99
C GLY A 54 6.76 -5.95 3.26
N ILE A 55 6.88 -6.14 1.96
CA ILE A 55 5.84 -6.70 1.11
C ILE A 55 6.20 -8.14 0.74
N ALA A 56 5.37 -9.08 1.16
CA ALA A 56 5.42 -10.46 0.66
C ALA A 56 4.52 -10.63 -0.56
N VAL A 57 4.99 -11.40 -1.53
CA VAL A 57 4.20 -11.77 -2.71
C VAL A 57 3.95 -13.27 -2.68
N LEU A 58 2.68 -13.65 -2.71
CA LEU A 58 2.20 -15.03 -2.70
C LEU A 58 1.64 -15.37 -4.09
N ASP A 59 2.04 -16.50 -4.68
CA ASP A 59 1.35 -17.10 -5.81
C ASP A 59 0.15 -17.88 -5.28
N LEU A 60 -1.06 -17.43 -5.63
CA LEU A 60 -2.32 -17.98 -5.14
C LEU A 60 -2.66 -19.33 -5.76
N ARG A 61 -1.98 -19.73 -6.85
CA ARG A 61 -2.25 -21.01 -7.54
C ARG A 61 -1.67 -22.20 -6.78
N ASN A 62 -0.51 -22.00 -6.14
CA ASN A 62 0.22 -23.03 -5.41
C ASN A 62 0.43 -22.69 -3.93
N VAL A 63 -0.03 -21.51 -3.49
CA VAL A 63 0.05 -21.01 -2.10
C VAL A 63 1.49 -20.89 -1.62
N GLN A 64 2.38 -20.40 -2.49
CA GLN A 64 3.79 -20.22 -2.16
C GLN A 64 4.24 -18.77 -2.21
N THR A 65 5.05 -18.37 -1.22
CA THR A 65 5.70 -17.06 -1.22
C THR A 65 6.75 -17.04 -2.32
N THR A 66 6.53 -16.23 -3.34
CA THR A 66 7.40 -16.16 -4.52
C THR A 66 8.49 -15.11 -4.35
N THR A 67 8.21 -14.00 -3.66
CA THR A 67 9.24 -12.99 -3.38
C THR A 67 8.92 -12.15 -2.15
N PHE A 68 9.93 -11.44 -1.65
CA PHE A 68 9.83 -10.54 -0.52
C PHE A 68 10.64 -9.27 -0.75
N LEU A 69 10.02 -8.11 -0.53
CA LEU A 69 10.70 -6.81 -0.43
C LEU A 69 10.76 -6.41 1.05
N GLU A 70 11.96 -6.21 1.57
CA GLU A 70 12.18 -5.87 2.98
C GLU A 70 12.59 -4.40 3.15
N PHE A 71 11.94 -3.71 4.09
CA PHE A 71 12.44 -2.45 4.62
C PHE A 71 13.43 -2.75 5.75
N GLN A 72 14.71 -2.52 5.47
CA GLN A 72 15.77 -2.79 6.45
C GLN A 72 15.83 -1.74 7.57
N THR A 73 15.46 -0.49 7.26
CA THR A 73 15.49 0.65 8.18
C THR A 73 14.32 1.60 7.92
N ALA A 74 14.11 2.57 8.83
CA ALA A 74 13.16 3.69 8.74
C ALA A 74 11.65 3.33 8.74
N VAL A 75 11.27 2.18 8.18
CA VAL A 75 9.87 1.73 8.12
C VAL A 75 9.72 0.42 8.88
N GLU A 76 8.87 0.44 9.91
CA GLU A 76 8.57 -0.74 10.73
C GLU A 76 7.12 -1.21 10.62
N GLU A 77 6.26 -0.40 9.98
CA GLU A 77 4.85 -0.70 9.82
C GLU A 77 4.34 -0.31 8.44
N ILE A 78 3.59 -1.22 7.83
CA ILE A 78 2.86 -1.02 6.58
C ILE A 78 1.37 -0.95 6.91
N PHE A 79 0.78 0.21 6.67
CA PHE A 79 -0.65 0.44 6.91
C PHE A 79 -1.54 0.01 5.75
N ASP A 80 -1.01 0.04 4.53
CA ASP A 80 -1.79 -0.18 3.31
C ASP A 80 -0.92 -0.70 2.16
N VAL A 81 -1.51 -1.56 1.34
CA VAL A 81 -0.92 -2.08 0.11
C VAL A 81 -1.91 -1.86 -1.04
N GLN A 82 -1.51 -1.06 -2.01
CA GLN A 82 -2.34 -0.76 -3.18
C GLN A 82 -1.65 -1.17 -4.47
N LEU A 83 -2.45 -1.70 -5.39
CA LEU A 83 -2.03 -1.98 -6.75
C LEU A 83 -2.56 -0.88 -7.67
N LEU A 84 -1.63 -0.14 -8.30
CA LEU A 84 -1.93 0.93 -9.22
C LEU A 84 -1.92 0.42 -10.67
N SER A 85 -3.07 -0.06 -11.14
CA SER A 85 -3.20 -0.59 -12.49
C SER A 85 -3.17 0.51 -13.55
N GLY A 86 -2.40 0.29 -14.63
CA GLY A 86 -2.38 1.18 -15.79
C GLY A 86 -1.43 2.39 -15.65
N LEU A 87 -0.84 2.59 -14.47
CA LEU A 87 0.21 3.59 -14.28
C LEU A 87 1.58 3.02 -14.65
N ARG A 88 2.43 3.87 -15.21
CA ARG A 88 3.84 3.57 -15.49
C ARG A 88 4.69 4.67 -14.88
N PHE A 89 5.83 4.30 -14.30
CA PHE A 89 6.75 5.23 -13.63
C PHE A 89 6.11 6.02 -12.47
N PRO A 90 5.58 5.34 -11.44
CA PRO A 90 5.09 6.04 -10.26
C PRO A 90 6.26 6.74 -9.54
N GLU A 91 6.09 8.04 -9.26
CA GLU A 91 7.05 8.82 -8.47
C GLU A 91 6.53 8.95 -7.04
N VAL A 92 7.43 8.81 -6.07
CA VAL A 92 7.14 9.00 -4.65
C VAL A 92 7.65 10.38 -4.26
N ILE A 93 6.75 11.34 -4.09
CA ILE A 93 7.10 12.65 -3.54
C ILE A 93 7.24 12.48 -2.02
N GLY A 94 8.42 12.78 -1.49
CA GLY A 94 8.74 12.59 -0.08
C GLY A 94 7.89 13.45 0.87
N PHE A 95 7.88 13.06 2.15
CA PHE A 95 7.03 13.67 3.19
C PHE A 95 7.48 15.06 3.70
N GLN A 96 8.55 15.65 3.14
CA GLN A 96 9.24 16.82 3.69
C GLN A 96 9.16 18.04 2.77
N GLN A 97 7.94 18.42 2.38
CA GLN A 97 7.70 19.75 1.81
C GLN A 97 6.52 20.39 2.55
N GLU A 98 6.75 21.59 3.09
CA GLU A 98 5.77 22.40 3.83
C GLU A 98 4.47 22.63 3.02
N THR A 99 4.58 22.61 1.69
CA THR A 99 3.48 22.70 0.73
C THR A 99 2.46 21.56 0.82
N LEU A 100 2.85 20.37 1.32
CA LEU A 100 1.96 19.22 1.42
C LEU A 100 0.91 19.37 2.54
N HIS A 101 1.19 20.13 3.60
CA HIS A 101 0.27 20.30 4.73
C HIS A 101 -1.01 21.08 4.39
N HIS A 102 -1.02 21.80 3.26
CA HIS A 102 -2.15 22.65 2.84
C HIS A 102 -2.86 22.12 1.60
N THR A 103 -2.40 20.99 1.03
CA THR A 103 -2.95 20.46 -0.22
C THR A 103 -3.95 19.35 0.08
N PHE A 104 -5.23 19.68 0.02
CA PHE A 104 -6.31 18.69 0.04
C PHE A 104 -6.87 18.53 -1.37
N ILE A 105 -6.83 17.30 -1.90
CA ILE A 105 -7.55 16.98 -3.13
C ILE A 105 -9.01 16.72 -2.76
N VAL A 106 -9.84 17.74 -2.90
CA VAL A 106 -11.30 17.60 -2.79
C VAL A 106 -11.79 16.95 -4.09
N PRO A 107 -12.41 15.76 -4.05
CA PRO A 107 -13.07 15.20 -5.21
C PRO A 107 -14.12 16.20 -5.70
N ARG A 108 -14.13 16.53 -7.00
CA ARG A 108 -15.20 17.40 -7.54
C ARG A 108 -16.54 16.75 -7.23
N GLU A 109 -17.39 17.49 -6.53
CA GLU A 109 -18.76 17.10 -6.21
C GLU A 109 -19.41 16.56 -7.48
N GLN A 110 -19.94 15.33 -7.41
CA GLN A 110 -20.81 14.84 -8.46
C GLN A 110 -22.09 15.68 -8.35
N ALA A 111 -22.22 16.68 -9.23
CA ALA A 111 -23.46 17.40 -9.40
C ALA A 111 -24.58 16.36 -9.53
N GLN A 112 -25.45 16.28 -8.51
CA GLN A 112 -26.66 15.48 -8.57
C GLN A 112 -27.47 16.08 -9.72
N SER A 113 -27.49 15.38 -10.86
CA SER A 113 -28.39 15.68 -11.95
C SER A 113 -29.80 15.47 -11.41
N GLY A 114 -30.48 16.58 -11.15
CA GLY A 114 -31.86 16.60 -10.69
C GLY A 114 -32.78 15.83 -11.62
N ARG A 115 -33.86 15.33 -11.01
CA ARG A 115 -35.13 15.15 -11.66
C ARG A 115 -36.17 15.93 -10.87
#